data_AF-A0A2L2WVF3-F1
#
_entry.id   AF-A0A2L2WVF3-F1
#
_cell.length_a   1.000
_cell.length_b   1.000
_cell.length_c   1.000
_cell.angle_alpha   90.00
_cell.angle_beta   90.00
_cell.angle_gamma   90.00
#
_symmetry.space_group_name_H-M   'P 1'
#
loop_
_entity.id
_entity.type
_entity.pdbx_description
1 polymer ?
#
loop_
_entity_poly.entity_id
_entity_poly.type
_entity_poly.pdbx_seq_one_letter_code
_entity_poly.pdbx_strand_id
1 'polypeptide(L)'
;MIAIDKRYAGSFILTDMPKHDAAKAVRELRRLGVKRQIILSGDRQDAVRELADRIGITEYRGDLLPEQKLQQVKRRRSSPRP
;
A
#
# COMPACT_ATOMS: atom_id res chain seq x y z
N MET A 1 -0.91 15.32 -17.63
CA MET A 1 -1.58 15.50 -18.95
C MET A 1 -0.73 16.43 -19.79
N ILE A 2 -0.61 16.15 -21.08
CA ILE A 2 0.11 17.00 -22.04
C ILE A 2 -0.84 17.37 -23.17
N ALA A 3 -0.78 18.63 -23.58
CA ALA A 3 -1.43 19.15 -24.77
C ALA A 3 -0.38 19.80 -25.67
N ILE A 4 -0.49 19.57 -26.98
CA ILE A 4 0.32 20.21 -28.02
C ILE A 4 -0.66 20.98 -28.91
N ASP A 5 -0.38 22.24 -29.18
CA ASP A 5 -1.25 23.13 -29.98
C ASP A 5 -2.72 23.13 -29.51
N LYS A 6 -2.91 23.18 -28.18
CA LYS A 6 -4.23 23.14 -27.51
C LYS A 6 -5.04 21.86 -27.79
N ARG A 7 -4.45 20.83 -28.39
CA ARG A 7 -5.03 19.50 -28.54
C ARG A 7 -4.46 18.55 -27.51
N TYR A 8 -5.33 17.76 -26.89
CA TYR A 8 -4.90 16.70 -25.99
C TYR A 8 -3.95 15.75 -26.73
N ALA A 9 -2.73 15.60 -26.21
CA ALA A 9 -1.69 14.77 -26.82
C ALA A 9 -1.40 13.51 -26.00
N GLY A 10 -1.78 13.49 -24.70
CA GLY A 10 -1.68 12.28 -23.87
C GLY A 10 -1.52 12.56 -22.38
N SER A 11 -1.19 11.52 -21.63
CA SER A 11 -0.84 11.61 -20.21
C SER A 11 0.19 10.56 -19.83
N PHE A 12 1.20 10.97 -19.05
CA PHE A 12 2.08 10.05 -18.34
C PHE A 12 1.45 9.63 -17.02
N ILE A 13 1.50 8.33 -16.73
CA ILE A 13 1.18 7.78 -15.42
C ILE A 13 2.52 7.50 -14.74
N LEU A 14 2.82 8.24 -13.67
CA LEU A 14 3.95 7.95 -12.81
C LEU A 14 3.46 7.08 -11.66
N THR A 15 3.91 5.84 -11.61
CA THR A 15 3.57 4.91 -10.53
C THR A 15 4.83 4.60 -9.74
N ASP A 16 4.75 4.72 -8.42
CA ASP A 16 5.85 4.31 -7.55
C ASP A 16 6.08 2.81 -7.67
N MET A 17 7.30 2.43 -8.07
CA MET A 17 7.68 1.02 -8.09
C MET A 17 8.05 0.58 -6.68
N PRO A 18 7.46 -0.51 -6.15
CA PRO A 18 7.95 -1.09 -4.91
C PRO A 18 9.43 -1.45 -5.06
N LYS A 19 10.19 -1.25 -3.98
CA LYS A 19 11.58 -1.72 -3.91
C LYS A 19 11.61 -3.21 -4.26
N HIS A 20 12.61 -3.63 -5.04
CA HIS A 20 12.72 -5.00 -5.54
C HIS A 20 12.78 -6.05 -4.41
N ASP A 21 13.25 -5.66 -3.23
CA ASP A 21 13.36 -6.51 -2.04
C ASP A 21 12.11 -6.51 -1.15
N ALA A 22 11.09 -5.68 -1.42
CA ALA A 22 9.90 -5.55 -0.58
C ALA A 22 9.18 -6.88 -0.39
N ALA A 23 8.97 -7.63 -1.48
CA ALA A 23 8.34 -8.95 -1.42
C ALA A 23 9.17 -9.96 -0.60
N LYS A 24 10.51 -9.87 -0.68
CA LYS A 24 11.42 -10.71 0.13
C LYS A 24 11.29 -10.37 1.61
N ALA A 25 11.31 -9.07 1.97
CA ALA A 25 11.16 -8.62 3.34
C ALA A 25 9.81 -9.07 3.95
N VAL A 26 8.70 -8.95 3.21
CA VAL A 26 7.39 -9.44 3.65
C VAL A 26 7.42 -10.94 3.97
N ARG A 27 8.04 -11.75 3.10
CA ARG A 27 8.20 -13.20 3.33
C ARG A 27 9.09 -13.51 4.54
N GLU A 28 10.19 -12.79 4.70
CA GLU A 28 11.10 -12.98 5.84
C GLU A 28 10.43 -12.64 7.17
N LEU A 29 9.69 -11.53 7.23
CA LEU A 29 8.89 -11.18 8.41
C LEU A 29 7.87 -12.27 8.74
N ARG A 30 7.22 -12.85 7.73
CA ARG A 30 6.29 -13.98 7.92
C ARG A 30 7.00 -15.20 8.50
N ARG A 31 8.19 -15.54 7.98
CA ARG A 31 9.05 -16.63 8.49
C ARG A 31 9.48 -16.40 9.94
N LEU A 32 9.71 -15.15 10.33
CA LEU A 32 10.06 -14.75 11.70
C LEU A 32 8.87 -14.75 12.66
N GLY A 33 7.67 -15.15 12.22
CA GLY A 33 6.48 -15.24 13.07
C GLY A 33 5.61 -13.99 13.09
N VAL A 34 5.87 -12.99 12.23
CA VAL A 34 4.96 -11.85 12.03
C VAL A 34 3.77 -12.31 11.20
N LYS A 35 2.74 -12.82 11.90
CA LYS A 35 1.57 -13.45 11.28
C LYS A 35 0.64 -12.45 10.58
N ARG A 36 0.62 -11.19 11.04
CA ARG A 36 -0.35 -10.19 10.57
C ARG A 36 0.37 -8.97 10.00
N GLN A 37 0.22 -8.79 8.69
CA GLN A 37 0.84 -7.72 7.91
C GLN A 37 -0.28 -6.94 7.22
N ILE A 38 -0.25 -5.61 7.29
CA ILE A 38 -1.23 -4.74 6.64
C ILE A 38 -0.54 -3.53 5.99
N ILE A 39 -1.01 -3.13 4.80
CA ILE A 39 -0.65 -1.85 4.18
C ILE A 39 -1.69 -0.79 4.55
N LEU A 40 -1.23 0.37 5.04
CA LEU A 40 -2.06 1.56 5.28
C LEU A 40 -1.50 2.72 4.46
N SER A 41 -2.18 3.10 3.37
CA SER A 41 -1.74 4.21 2.51
C SER A 41 -2.81 5.29 2.34
N GLY A 42 -2.37 6.50 2.01
CA GLY A 42 -3.24 7.59 1.58
C GLY A 42 -3.48 7.58 0.07
N ASP A 43 -2.75 6.74 -0.67
CA ASP A 43 -2.95 6.56 -2.10
C ASP A 43 -4.27 5.84 -2.39
N ARG A 44 -4.71 5.95 -3.65
CA ARG A 44 -5.93 5.29 -4.14
C ARG A 44 -5.96 3.81 -3.80
N GLN A 45 -7.11 3.31 -3.35
CA GLN A 45 -7.34 1.90 -3.05
C GLN A 45 -6.85 0.93 -4.14
N ASP A 46 -7.02 1.27 -5.41
CA ASP A 46 -6.60 0.43 -6.55
C ASP A 46 -5.07 0.28 -6.62
N ALA A 47 -4.33 1.37 -6.46
CA ALA A 47 -2.87 1.34 -6.47
C ALA A 47 -2.31 0.57 -5.27
N VAL A 48 -2.94 0.73 -4.10
CA VAL A 48 -2.57 0.00 -2.89
C VAL A 48 -2.85 -1.50 -3.04
N ARG A 49 -3.97 -1.88 -3.66
CA ARG A 49 -4.28 -3.29 -3.98
C ARG A 49 -3.20 -3.89 -4.88
N GLU A 50 -2.87 -3.21 -5.97
CA GLU A 50 -1.86 -3.70 -6.92
C GLU A 50 -0.50 -3.91 -6.23
N LEU A 51 -0.09 -2.96 -5.38
CA LEU A 51 1.11 -3.11 -4.56
C LEU A 51 1.01 -4.32 -3.62
N ALA A 52 -0.10 -4.47 -2.92
CA ALA A 52 -0.34 -5.55 -1.96
C ALA A 52 -0.23 -6.92 -2.63
N ASP A 53 -0.84 -7.07 -3.81
CA ASP A 53 -0.80 -8.29 -4.61
C ASP A 53 0.64 -8.62 -5.05
N ARG A 54 1.39 -7.60 -5.52
CA ARG A 54 2.80 -7.76 -5.94
C ARG A 54 3.72 -8.23 -4.81
N ILE A 55 3.49 -7.79 -3.56
CA ILE A 55 4.36 -8.12 -2.42
C ILE A 55 3.80 -9.23 -1.51
N GLY A 56 2.60 -9.73 -1.80
CA GLY A 56 1.97 -10.86 -1.10
C GLY A 56 1.37 -10.50 0.26
N ILE A 57 0.86 -9.28 0.44
CA ILE A 57 0.11 -8.85 1.63
C ILE A 57 -1.39 -8.89 1.33
N THR A 58 -2.16 -9.57 2.17
CA THR A 58 -3.60 -9.78 1.97
C THR A 58 -4.49 -8.73 2.65
N GLU A 59 -3.99 -8.04 3.68
CA GLU A 59 -4.70 -6.93 4.33
C GLU A 59 -4.16 -5.60 3.82
N TYR A 60 -5.02 -4.75 3.26
CA TYR A 60 -4.62 -3.42 2.81
C TYR A 60 -5.77 -2.41 2.86
N ARG A 61 -5.42 -1.13 3.02
CA ARG A 61 -6.34 0.02 3.01
C ARG A 61 -5.65 1.22 2.36
N GLY A 62 -6.21 1.69 1.26
CA GLY A 62 -5.92 2.97 0.62
C GLY A 62 -6.95 4.03 0.99
N ASP A 63 -6.82 5.20 0.37
CA ASP A 63 -7.66 6.39 0.56
C ASP A 63 -7.73 6.84 2.03
N LEU A 64 -6.70 6.55 2.84
CA LEU A 64 -6.68 6.89 4.26
C LEU A 64 -6.14 8.29 4.52
N LEU A 65 -6.91 9.07 5.26
CA LEU A 65 -6.45 10.27 5.95
C LEU A 65 -5.47 9.93 7.09
N PRO A 66 -4.58 10.86 7.48
CA PRO A 66 -3.63 10.65 8.58
C PRO A 66 -4.28 10.14 9.87
N GLU A 67 -5.45 10.67 10.24
CA GLU A 67 -6.18 10.31 11.45
C GLU A 67 -6.71 8.87 11.35
N GLN A 68 -7.17 8.48 10.17
CA GLN A 68 -7.68 7.13 9.92
C GLN A 68 -6.56 6.09 9.99
N LYS A 69 -5.36 6.40 9.49
CA LYS A 69 -4.17 5.55 9.68
C LYS A 69 -3.88 5.35 11.16
N LEU A 70 -3.90 6.43 11.95
CA LEU A 70 -3.66 6.37 13.39
C LEU A 70 -4.71 5.51 14.10
N GLN A 71 -5.99 5.64 13.76
CA GLN A 71 -7.06 4.81 14.30
C GLN A 71 -6.84 3.32 13.99
N GLN A 72 -6.44 2.97 12.77
CA GLN A 72 -6.15 1.58 12.39
C GLN A 72 -5.01 0.99 13.24
N VAL A 73 -3.95 1.76 13.48
CA VAL A 73 -2.83 1.34 14.34
C VAL A 73 -3.31 1.15 15.79
N LYS A 74 -4.09 2.10 16.33
CA LYS A 74 -4.63 2.02 17.70
C LYS A 74 -5.53 0.80 17.90
N ARG A 75 -6.48 0.54 16.99
CA ARG A 75 -7.38 -0.63 17.05
C ARG A 75 -6.63 -1.96 17.03
N ARG A 76 -5.49 -2.01 16.34
CA ARG A 76 -4.65 -3.21 16.23
C ARG A 76 -3.73 -3.40 17.43
N ARG A 77 -3.30 -2.33 18.10
CA ARG A 77 -2.59 -2.40 19.39
C ARG A 77 -3.50 -2.85 20.55
N SER A 78 -4.78 -2.48 20.51
CA SER A 78 -5.75 -2.80 21.56
C SER A 78 -6.38 -4.19 21.44
N SER A 79 -6.16 -4.90 20.34
CA SER A 79 -6.59 -6.30 20.22
C SER A 79 -5.59 -7.17 20.99
N PRO A 80 -6.03 -8.02 21.95
CA PRO A 80 -5.14 -8.87 22.72
C PRO A 80 -4.24 -9.68 21.79
N ARG A 81 -2.95 -9.70 22.10
CA ARG A 81 -1.98 -10.60 21.47
C ARG A 81 -2.42 -12.03 21.82
N PRO A 82 -2.74 -12.91 20.85
CA PRO A 82 -2.88 -14.32 21.17
C PRO A 82 -1.53 -14.90 21.61
#